data_AF-A0A963MVW0-F1
#
_entry.id   AF-A0A963MVW0-F1
#
_cell.length_a   1.000
_cell.length_b   1.000
_cell.length_c   1.000
_cell.angle_alpha   90.00
_cell.angle_beta   90.00
_cell.angle_gamma   90.00
#
_symmetry.space_group_name_H-M   'P 1'
#
loop_
_entity.id
_entity.type
_entity.pdbx_description
1 polymer ?
#
loop_
_entity_poly.entity_id
_entity_poly.type
_entity_poly.pdbx_seq_one_letter_code
_entity_poly.pdbx_strand_id
1 'polypeptide(L)'
;MTKPLTVTVALTGASGMAYGLRLIECLLGSGHTVWLLYSQVAQIVAQQEMDWHLPSRAAEVEAELSARFGAAPGQLRVFGREAWFAPPASGSNPPDA
;
A
#
# COMPACT_ATOMS: atom_id res chain seq x y z
N MET A 1 -10.52 17.50 13.87
CA MET A 1 -10.00 16.34 13.12
C MET A 1 -9.26 16.88 11.92
N THR A 2 -8.05 16.37 11.64
CA THR A 2 -7.26 16.74 10.46
C THR A 2 -7.96 16.26 9.19
N LYS A 3 -7.84 17.02 8.10
CA LYS A 3 -8.44 16.66 6.80
C LYS A 3 -7.86 15.32 6.32
N PRO A 4 -8.68 14.35 5.87
CA PRO A 4 -8.18 13.13 5.25
C PRO A 4 -7.30 13.43 4.04
N LEU A 5 -6.13 12.80 3.98
CA LEU A 5 -5.17 12.88 2.89
C LEU A 5 -5.13 11.57 2.11
N THR A 6 -4.67 11.64 0.88
CA THR A 6 -4.26 10.48 0.07
C THR A 6 -2.74 10.40 0.08
N VAL A 7 -2.21 9.28 0.56
CA VAL A 7 -0.75 9.05 0.65
C VAL A 7 -0.36 7.87 -0.23
N THR A 8 0.62 8.07 -1.11
CA THR A 8 1.20 6.97 -1.88
C THR A 8 2.34 6.33 -1.11
N VAL A 9 2.21 5.04 -0.81
CA VAL A 9 3.23 4.25 -0.12
C VAL A 9 3.82 3.23 -1.09
N ALA A 10 5.14 3.25 -1.26
CA ALA A 10 5.86 2.30 -2.10
C ALA A 10 6.77 1.39 -1.25
N LEU A 11 6.48 0.09 -1.22
CA LEU A 11 7.33 -0.91 -0.58
C LEU A 11 8.38 -1.40 -1.58
N THR A 12 9.66 -1.31 -1.20
CA THR A 12 10.78 -1.71 -2.05
C THR A 12 11.57 -2.86 -1.39
N GLY A 13 12.69 -3.26 -2.01
CA GLY A 13 13.49 -4.42 -1.57
C GLY A 13 14.47 -4.15 -0.43
N ALA A 14 14.29 -3.06 0.31
CA ALA A 14 15.09 -2.78 1.50
C ALA A 14 14.53 -3.52 2.71
N SER A 15 15.40 -3.89 3.66
CA SER A 15 14.99 -4.48 4.93
C SER A 15 14.09 -3.53 5.73
N GLY A 16 13.13 -4.08 6.48
CA GLY A 16 12.21 -3.31 7.32
C GLY A 16 10.75 -3.34 6.86
N MET A 17 10.27 -4.45 6.30
CA MET A 17 8.88 -4.60 5.82
C MET A 17 7.84 -4.28 6.91
N ALA A 18 8.15 -4.62 8.16
CA ALA A 18 7.29 -4.35 9.31
C ALA A 18 6.99 -2.85 9.48
N TYR A 19 7.93 -1.97 9.17
CA TYR A 19 7.72 -0.52 9.24
C TYR A 19 6.73 -0.05 8.18
N GLY A 20 6.87 -0.57 6.95
CA GLY A 20 5.94 -0.26 5.85
C GLY A 20 4.52 -0.68 6.18
N LEU A 21 4.33 -1.91 6.70
CA LEU A 21 3.02 -2.39 7.12
C LEU A 21 2.44 -1.59 8.27
N ARG A 22 3.26 -1.24 9.28
CA ARG A 22 2.79 -0.43 10.41
C ARG A 22 2.41 0.98 9.98
N LEU A 23 3.12 1.57 9.03
CA LEU A 23 2.76 2.87 8.45
C LEU A 23 1.39 2.81 7.78
N ILE A 24 1.16 1.79 6.93
CA ILE A 24 -0.11 1.59 6.22
C ILE A 24 -1.26 1.45 7.23
N GLU A 25 -1.09 0.60 8.25
CA GLU A 25 -2.08 0.43 9.32
C GLU A 25 -2.41 1.75 10.01
N CYS A 26 -1.40 2.53 10.41
CA CYS A 26 -1.59 3.82 11.08
C CYS A 26 -2.31 4.85 10.20
N LEU A 27 -1.97 4.93 8.90
CA LEU A 27 -2.60 5.85 7.95
C LEU A 27 -4.09 5.51 7.77
N LEU A 28 -4.39 4.22 7.55
CA LEU A 28 -5.77 3.74 7.41
C LEU A 28 -6.56 3.96 8.71
N GLY A 29 -5.98 3.62 9.86
CA GLY A 29 -6.61 3.83 11.18
C GLY A 29 -6.85 5.31 11.51
N SER A 30 -6.10 6.22 10.90
CA SER A 30 -6.27 7.68 11.04
C SER A 30 -7.26 8.28 10.04
N GLY A 31 -7.91 7.45 9.21
CA GLY A 31 -8.90 7.88 8.23
C GLY A 31 -8.31 8.41 6.92
N HIS A 32 -7.02 8.20 6.66
CA HIS A 32 -6.39 8.56 5.39
C HIS A 32 -6.60 7.49 4.32
N THR A 33 -6.49 7.89 3.06
CA THR A 33 -6.48 6.98 1.90
C THR A 33 -5.04 6.60 1.60
N VAL A 34 -4.77 5.31 1.37
CA VAL A 34 -3.46 4.79 1.01
C VAL A 34 -3.50 4.24 -0.41
N TRP A 35 -2.57 4.70 -1.24
CA TRP A 35 -2.26 4.14 -2.55
C TRP A 35 -0.98 3.33 -2.44
N LEU A 36 -1.09 2.00 -2.51
CA LEU A 36 0.02 1.08 -2.29
C LEU A 36 0.61 0.60 -3.62
N LEU A 37 1.94 0.68 -3.69
CA LEU A 37 2.78 0.08 -4.72
C LEU A 37 3.80 -0.82 -4.05
N TYR A 38 4.23 -1.89 -4.72
CA TYR A 38 5.34 -2.71 -4.23
C TYR A 38 6.15 -3.31 -5.37
N SER A 39 7.45 -3.46 -5.16
CA SER A 39 8.33 -4.12 -6.11
C SER A 39 8.32 -5.64 -5.94
N GLN A 40 8.80 -6.37 -6.94
CA GLN A 40 8.99 -7.82 -6.82
C GLN A 40 9.95 -8.19 -5.67
N VAL A 41 10.98 -7.37 -5.43
CA VAL A 41 11.94 -7.61 -4.35
C VAL A 41 11.29 -7.41 -2.98
N ALA A 42 10.30 -6.51 -2.85
CA ALA A 42 9.55 -6.36 -1.61
C ALA A 42 8.83 -7.66 -1.21
N GLN A 43 8.41 -8.48 -2.17
CA GLN A 43 7.80 -9.79 -1.89
C GLN A 43 8.81 -10.75 -1.27
N ILE A 44 10.07 -10.72 -1.74
CA ILE A 44 11.16 -11.52 -1.17
C ILE A 44 11.43 -11.09 0.27
N VAL A 45 11.52 -9.77 0.52
CA VAL A 45 11.75 -9.23 1.87
C VAL A 45 10.58 -9.56 2.80
N ALA A 46 9.33 -9.46 2.33
CA ALA A 46 8.14 -9.83 3.11
C ALA A 46 8.18 -11.30 3.57
N GLN A 47 8.55 -12.21 2.66
CA GLN A 47 8.70 -13.63 2.99
C GLN A 47 9.84 -13.87 3.99
N GLN A 48 10.98 -13.21 3.81
CA GLN A 48 12.17 -13.40 4.65
C GLN A 48 12.02 -12.82 6.06
N GLU A 49 11.42 -11.65 6.20
CA GLU A 49 11.34 -10.94 7.48
C GLU A 49 10.08 -11.27 8.27
N MET A 50 9.00 -11.66 7.60
CA MET A 50 7.68 -11.75 8.22
C MET A 50 6.95 -13.06 7.92
N ASP A 51 7.60 -14.01 7.24
CA ASP A 51 6.97 -15.24 6.74
C ASP A 51 5.67 -14.97 5.95
N TRP A 52 5.60 -13.79 5.33
CA TRP A 52 4.41 -13.33 4.64
C TRP A 52 4.58 -13.48 3.14
N HIS A 53 3.73 -14.31 2.54
CA HIS A 53 3.68 -14.49 1.10
C HIS A 53 2.90 -13.36 0.43
N LEU A 54 3.53 -12.18 0.30
CA LEU A 54 2.92 -11.00 -0.34
C LEU A 54 2.48 -11.32 -1.79
N PRO A 55 1.17 -11.35 -2.09
CA PRO A 55 0.66 -11.75 -3.41
C PRO A 55 1.21 -10.91 -4.56
N SER A 56 1.31 -11.48 -5.77
CA SER A 56 1.70 -10.74 -6.98
C SER A 56 0.55 -9.94 -7.59
N ARG A 57 -0.69 -10.32 -7.28
CA ARG A 57 -1.90 -9.69 -7.79
C ARG A 57 -2.35 -8.61 -6.83
N ALA A 58 -2.33 -7.36 -7.28
CA ALA A 58 -2.69 -6.19 -6.48
C ALA A 58 -4.06 -6.32 -5.80
N ALA A 59 -5.06 -6.88 -6.48
CA ALA A 59 -6.40 -7.09 -5.91
C ALA A 59 -6.42 -8.05 -4.72
N GLU A 60 -5.53 -9.04 -4.69
CA GLU A 60 -5.41 -9.99 -3.55
C GLU A 60 -4.77 -9.30 -2.35
N VAL A 61 -3.72 -8.49 -2.58
CA VAL A 61 -3.11 -7.66 -1.53
C VAL A 61 -4.10 -6.65 -0.97
N GLU A 62 -4.88 -5.99 -1.85
CA GLU A 62 -5.90 -5.02 -1.45
C GLU A 62 -6.95 -5.67 -0.54
N ALA A 63 -7.47 -6.83 -0.94
CA ALA A 63 -8.44 -7.57 -0.14
C ALA A 63 -7.87 -8.02 1.21
N GLU A 64 -6.66 -8.60 1.21
CA GLU A 64 -6.00 -9.11 2.41
C GLU A 64 -5.72 -7.98 3.41
N LEU A 65 -5.09 -6.88 2.96
CA LEU A 65 -4.73 -5.78 3.85
C LEU A 65 -5.96 -4.96 4.28
N SER A 66 -6.97 -4.82 3.42
CA SER A 66 -8.23 -4.17 3.81
C SER A 66 -8.94 -4.95 4.91
N ALA A 67 -8.99 -6.28 4.80
CA ALA A 67 -9.54 -7.13 5.85
C ALA A 67 -8.69 -7.09 7.13
N ARG A 68 -7.36 -7.17 6.99
CA ARG A 68 -6.41 -7.15 8.12
C ARG A 68 -6.47 -5.86 8.93
N PHE A 69 -6.61 -4.72 8.27
CA PHE A 69 -6.58 -3.40 8.91
C PHE A 69 -7.96 -2.75 9.08
N GLY A 70 -9.04 -3.41 8.65
CA GLY A 70 -10.40 -2.87 8.73
C GLY A 70 -10.60 -1.61 7.87
N ALA A 71 -9.98 -1.55 6.70
CA ALA A 71 -10.06 -0.40 5.81
C ALA A 71 -11.48 -0.23 5.26
N ALA A 72 -11.97 1.02 5.22
CA ALA A 72 -13.23 1.34 4.57
C ALA A 72 -13.13 1.11 3.04
N PRO A 73 -14.25 0.85 2.33
CA PRO A 73 -14.25 0.70 0.88
C PRO A 73 -13.56 1.89 0.16
N GLY A 74 -12.54 1.59 -0.63
CA GLY A 74 -11.75 2.59 -1.38
C GLY A 74 -10.67 3.33 -0.57
N GLN A 75 -10.56 3.06 0.74
CA GLN A 75 -9.54 3.67 1.60
C GLN A 75 -8.14 3.10 1.36
N LEU A 76 -8.04 1.83 0.99
CA LEU A 76 -6.83 1.23 0.45
C LEU A 76 -7.05 0.96 -1.05
N ARG A 77 -6.07 1.36 -1.87
CA ARG A 77 -5.99 0.95 -3.28
C ARG A 77 -4.60 0.43 -3.57
N VAL A 78 -4.51 -0.74 -4.18
CA VAL A 78 -3.22 -1.35 -4.54
C VAL A 78 -3.07 -1.36 -6.05
N PHE A 79 -1.91 -0.93 -6.53
CA PHE A 79 -1.62 -0.84 -7.96
C PHE A 79 -0.48 -1.78 -8.35
N GLY A 80 -0.63 -2.43 -9.50
CA GLY A 80 0.43 -3.24 -10.08
C GLY A 80 1.57 -2.36 -10.60
N ARG A 81 2.77 -2.95 -10.69
CA ARG A 81 4.00 -2.27 -11.16
C ARG A 81 3.86 -1.55 -12.50
N GLU A 82 3.06 -2.10 -13.40
CA GLU A 82 2.85 -1.59 -14.78
C GLU A 82 1.45 -0.99 -14.95
N ALA A 83 0.79 -0.58 -13.86
CA ALA A 83 -0.50 0.09 -13.92
C ALA A 83 -0.33 1.56 -14.33
N TRP A 84 0.05 1.81 -15.58
CA TRP A 84 0.32 3.15 -16.13
C TRP A 84 -0.88 4.11 -16.07
N PHE A 85 -2.08 3.57 -15.94
CA PHE A 85 -3.33 4.34 -15.76
C PHE A 85 -3.72 4.55 -14.30
N ALA A 86 -2.88 4.12 -13.35
CA ALA A 86 -3.09 4.39 -11.93
C ALA A 86 -2.92 5.89 -11.65
N PRO A 87 -3.71 6.47 -10.72
CA PRO A 87 -3.59 7.88 -10.37
C PRO A 87 -2.16 8.37 -10.04
N PRO A 88 -1.31 7.61 -9.30
CA PRO A 88 0.08 8.02 -9.05
C PRO A 88 0.93 8.25 -10.31
N ALA A 89 0.54 7.72 -11.47
CA ALA A 89 1.28 7.86 -12.72
C ALA A 89 0.99 9.19 -13.46
N SER A 90 0.07 10.02 -12.96
CA SER A 90 -0.31 11.30 -13.58
C SER A 90 -0.08 12.48 -12.64
N GLY A 91 0.64 13.49 -13.11
CA GLY A 91 0.82 14.75 -12.39
C GLY A 91 -0.45 15.61 -12.29
N SER A 92 -1.53 15.25 -12.99
CA SER A 92 -2.81 15.97 -12.90
C SER A 92 -3.65 15.60 -11.67
N ASN A 93 -3.36 14.46 -11.04
CA ASN A 93 -4.05 13.99 -9.84
C ASN A 93 -3.05 13.42 -8.81
N PRO A 94 -2.11 14.24 -8.32
CA PRO A 94 -1.11 13.76 -7.37
C PRO A 94 -1.77 13.36 -6.05
N PRO A 95 -1.20 12.38 -5.32
CA PRO A 95 -1.52 12.22 -3.91
C PRO A 95 -1.12 13.48 -3.13
N ASP A 96 -1.67 13.65 -1.92
CA ASP A 96 -1.26 14.73 -1.03
C ASP A 96 0.18 14.52 -0.50
N ALA A 97 0.64 13.26 -0.41
CA ALA A 97 1.98 12.87 0.00
C ALA A 97 2.46 11.57 -0.69
#